data_AF-A0A7X1B872-F1
#
_entry.id   AF-A0A7X1B872-F1
#
_cell.length_a   1.000
_cell.length_b   1.000
_cell.length_c   1.000
_cell.angle_alpha   90.00
_cell.angle_beta   90.00
_cell.angle_gamma   90.00
#
_symmetry.space_group_name_H-M   'P 1'
#
loop_
_entity.id
_entity.type
_entity.pdbx_description
1 polymer ?
#
loop_
_entity_poly.entity_id
_entity_poly.type
_entity_poly.pdbx_seq_one_letter_code
_entity_poly.pdbx_strand_id
1 'polypeptide(L)'
;MLSILISALVTAVIAGALIATNSSIGAIVTLGFFGFLATFLLIGFFVRKKSSKVQDELQNRMQAAQRRMQRKVQQFQNKPGGNVKQIQRQLEMDQRAMFKEGLEITKGLEPFRKWSPMMGRQIATMRLQFNYQLKEFETVDEILAGCGFLRGPMMMDPLAVGMRMARSYANGDIEGAKKVYKRQLKWLRGERGTLLYAVMSWIYVKTGEPDEARRVLAKAKDATGSEVFVRNWEHLSNNRVKSFSNAGFGDQWYSLQLETPPQPKQQRMRGAHGRNPRGF
;
A
#
# COMPACT_ATOMS: atom_id res chain seq x y z
N MET A 1 -15.85 -13.50 -11.80
CA MET A 1 -16.03 -14.39 -12.94
C MET A 1 -17.49 -14.81 -13.06
N LEU A 2 -18.15 -15.21 -11.96
CA LEU A 2 -19.56 -15.61 -12.00
C LEU A 2 -20.51 -14.53 -12.53
N SER A 3 -20.27 -13.24 -12.24
CA SER A 3 -21.11 -12.15 -12.77
C SER A 3 -21.09 -12.08 -14.31
N ILE A 4 -19.91 -12.25 -14.90
CA ILE A 4 -19.73 -12.26 -16.36
C ILE A 4 -20.41 -13.49 -16.97
N LEU A 5 -20.21 -14.66 -16.36
CA LEU A 5 -20.80 -15.92 -16.85
C LEU A 5 -22.33 -15.87 -16.81
N ILE A 6 -22.92 -15.42 -15.70
CA ILE A 6 -24.38 -15.29 -15.58
C ILE A 6 -24.91 -14.28 -16.59
N SER A 7 -24.24 -13.14 -16.76
CA SER A 7 -24.67 -12.11 -17.73
C SER A 7 -24.58 -12.62 -19.17
N ALA A 8 -23.55 -13.39 -19.51
CA ALA A 8 -23.43 -14.04 -20.81
C ALA A 8 -24.52 -15.09 -21.06
N LEU A 9 -24.88 -15.88 -20.04
CA LEU A 9 -25.99 -16.84 -20.13
C LEU A 9 -27.33 -16.13 -20.36
N VAL A 10 -27.62 -15.06 -19.62
CA VAL A 10 -28.84 -14.26 -19.83
C VAL A 10 -28.89 -13.70 -21.25
N THR A 11 -27.76 -13.22 -21.75
CA THR A 11 -27.64 -12.72 -23.14
C THR A 11 -27.92 -13.82 -24.16
N ALA A 12 -27.39 -15.02 -23.95
CA ALA A 12 -27.63 -16.17 -24.83
C ALA A 12 -29.11 -16.60 -24.84
N VAL A 13 -29.78 -16.56 -23.68
CA VAL A 13 -31.22 -16.86 -23.57
C VAL A 13 -32.05 -15.80 -24.30
N ILE A 14 -31.76 -14.52 -24.11
CA ILE A 14 -32.45 -13.41 -24.80
C ILE A 14 -32.24 -13.52 -26.32
N ALA A 15 -31.01 -13.74 -26.77
CA ALA A 15 -30.70 -13.89 -28.18
C ALA A 15 -31.41 -15.11 -28.78
N GLY A 16 -31.39 -16.26 -28.10
CA GLY A 16 -32.08 -17.48 -28.54
C GLY A 16 -33.59 -17.30 -28.67
N ALA A 17 -34.22 -16.62 -27.71
CA ALA A 17 -35.64 -16.30 -27.76
C ALA A 17 -35.99 -15.37 -28.94
N LEU A 18 -35.16 -14.36 -29.21
CA LEU A 18 -35.37 -13.41 -30.30
C LEU A 18 -35.11 -14.03 -31.69
N ILE A 19 -34.17 -14.98 -31.79
CA ILE A 19 -33.96 -15.77 -33.00
C ILE A 19 -35.19 -16.66 -33.26
N ALA A 20 -35.71 -17.31 -32.22
CA ALA A 20 -36.90 -18.17 -32.34
C ALA A 20 -38.16 -17.40 -32.78
N THR A 21 -38.24 -16.10 -32.49
CA THR A 21 -39.35 -15.24 -32.92
C THR A 21 -39.10 -14.50 -34.24
N ASN A 22 -38.02 -14.83 -34.98
CA ASN A 22 -37.65 -14.16 -36.24
C ASN A 22 -37.48 -12.64 -36.11
N SER A 23 -36.99 -12.17 -34.95
CA SER A 23 -36.73 -10.75 -34.72
C SER A 23 -35.57 -10.24 -35.57
N SER A 24 -35.53 -8.93 -35.83
CA SER A 24 -34.46 -8.31 -36.60
C SER A 24 -33.09 -8.47 -35.91
N ILE A 25 -32.01 -8.55 -36.71
CA ILE A 25 -30.64 -8.64 -36.21
C ILE A 25 -30.32 -7.46 -35.27
N GLY A 26 -30.81 -6.26 -35.60
CA GLY A 26 -30.65 -5.08 -34.75
C GLY A 26 -31.30 -5.24 -33.37
N ALA A 27 -32.50 -5.83 -33.29
CA ALA A 27 -33.16 -6.10 -32.01
C ALA A 27 -32.41 -7.16 -31.18
N ILE A 28 -31.91 -8.23 -31.82
CA ILE A 28 -31.13 -9.28 -31.17
C ILE A 28 -29.87 -8.70 -30.51
N VAL A 29 -29.10 -7.91 -31.26
CA VAL A 29 -27.86 -7.30 -30.76
C VAL A 29 -28.15 -6.30 -29.65
N THR A 30 -29.13 -5.41 -29.84
CA THR A 30 -29.43 -4.34 -28.89
C THR A 30 -29.96 -4.89 -27.57
N LEU A 31 -30.97 -5.76 -27.61
CA LEU A 31 -31.55 -6.36 -26.40
C LEU A 31 -30.60 -7.33 -25.72
N GLY A 32 -29.79 -8.06 -26.49
CA GLY A 32 -28.72 -8.89 -25.93
C GLY A 32 -27.70 -8.06 -25.15
N PHE A 33 -27.23 -6.95 -25.72
CA PHE A 33 -26.30 -6.04 -25.04
C PHE A 33 -26.90 -5.42 -23.76
N PHE A 34 -28.14 -4.91 -23.83
CA PHE A 34 -28.80 -4.36 -22.64
C PHE A 34 -29.10 -5.42 -21.59
N GLY A 35 -29.49 -6.63 -22.00
CA GLY A 35 -29.67 -7.78 -21.11
C GLY A 35 -28.37 -8.14 -20.37
N PHE A 36 -27.24 -8.18 -21.10
CA PHE A 36 -25.91 -8.35 -20.52
C PHE A 36 -25.63 -7.28 -19.47
N LEU A 37 -25.75 -6.00 -19.87
CA LEU A 37 -25.37 -4.86 -19.03
C LEU A 37 -26.24 -4.75 -17.79
N ALA A 38 -27.56 -4.90 -17.92
CA ALA A 38 -28.50 -4.85 -16.81
C ALA A 38 -28.21 -5.96 -15.80
N THR A 39 -28.02 -7.19 -16.26
CA THR A 39 -27.69 -8.34 -15.39
C THR A 39 -26.36 -8.14 -14.68
N PHE A 40 -25.34 -7.69 -15.42
CA PHE A 40 -24.00 -7.47 -14.88
C PHE A 40 -24.01 -6.40 -13.79
N LEU A 41 -24.70 -5.27 -14.04
CA LEU A 41 -24.82 -4.18 -13.08
C LEU A 41 -25.64 -4.59 -11.85
N LEU A 42 -26.74 -5.34 -12.01
CA LEU A 42 -27.54 -5.84 -10.90
C LEU A 42 -26.73 -6.77 -9.98
N ILE A 43 -26.06 -7.78 -10.55
CA ILE A 43 -25.19 -8.68 -9.77
C ILE A 43 -24.07 -7.88 -9.10
N GLY A 44 -23.45 -6.95 -9.82
CA GLY A 44 -22.41 -6.07 -9.30
C GLY A 44 -22.89 -5.24 -8.10
N PHE A 45 -24.09 -4.67 -8.18
CA PHE A 45 -24.71 -3.90 -7.11
C PHE A 45 -24.95 -4.76 -5.85
N PHE A 46 -25.52 -5.96 -5.99
CA PHE A 46 -25.74 -6.86 -4.86
C PHE A 46 -24.43 -7.32 -4.21
N VAL A 47 -23.45 -7.72 -5.02
CA VAL A 47 -22.13 -8.12 -4.52
C VAL A 47 -21.48 -6.96 -3.78
N ARG A 48 -21.49 -5.74 -4.36
CA ARG A 48 -20.95 -4.53 -3.73
C ARG A 48 -21.61 -4.22 -2.40
N LYS A 49 -22.95 -4.27 -2.33
CA LYS A 49 -23.71 -4.00 -1.10
C LYS A 49 -23.41 -5.01 0.01
N LYS A 50 -23.14 -6.27 -0.35
CA LYS A 50 -22.81 -7.31 0.63
C LYS A 50 -21.34 -7.24 1.04
N SER A 51 -20.42 -7.00 0.11
CA SER A 51 -18.99 -6.86 0.40
C SER A 51 -18.68 -5.57 1.14
N SER A 52 -19.44 -4.49 0.92
CA SER A 52 -19.24 -3.22 1.62
C SER A 52 -19.36 -3.40 3.13
N LYS A 53 -20.29 -4.23 3.62
CA LYS A 53 -20.41 -4.51 5.07
C LYS A 53 -19.11 -5.01 5.69
N VAL A 54 -18.41 -5.92 5.00
CA VAL A 54 -17.13 -6.47 5.47
C VAL A 54 -16.01 -5.43 5.34
N GLN A 55 -16.05 -4.59 4.31
CA GLN A 55 -15.11 -3.48 4.13
C GLN A 55 -15.33 -2.38 5.19
N ASP A 56 -16.58 -2.08 5.53
CA ASP A 56 -16.97 -1.13 6.56
C ASP A 56 -16.53 -1.65 7.94
N GLU A 57 -16.70 -2.95 8.20
CA GLU A 57 -16.15 -3.57 9.40
C GLU A 57 -14.63 -3.42 9.46
N LEU A 58 -13.91 -3.75 8.38
CA LEU A 58 -12.46 -3.55 8.31
C LEU A 58 -12.09 -2.09 8.58
N GLN A 59 -12.74 -1.13 7.92
CA GLN A 59 -12.48 0.30 8.09
C GLN A 59 -12.73 0.75 9.52
N ASN A 60 -13.84 0.32 10.14
CA ASN A 60 -14.20 0.66 11.51
C ASN A 60 -13.19 0.10 12.52
N ARG A 61 -12.76 -1.16 12.35
CA ARG A 61 -11.74 -1.79 13.23
C ARG A 61 -10.39 -1.10 13.09
N MET A 62 -9.95 -0.81 11.86
CA MET A 62 -8.70 -0.09 11.59
C MET A 62 -8.72 1.32 12.16
N GLN A 63 -9.82 2.07 11.99
CA GLN A 63 -9.97 3.41 12.56
C GLN A 63 -10.00 3.37 14.09
N ALA A 64 -10.70 2.41 14.68
CA ALA A 64 -10.71 2.24 16.13
C ALA A 64 -9.31 1.94 16.68
N ALA A 65 -8.54 1.07 16.01
CA ALA A 65 -7.16 0.79 16.36
C ALA A 65 -6.26 2.02 16.21
N GLN A 66 -6.36 2.76 15.11
CA GLN A 66 -5.64 4.03 14.90
C GLN A 66 -5.97 5.05 15.99
N ARG A 67 -7.24 5.25 16.33
CA ARG A 67 -7.67 6.14 17.42
C ARG A 67 -7.13 5.71 18.79
N ARG A 68 -7.01 4.40 19.05
CA ARG A 68 -6.38 3.89 20.28
C ARG A 68 -4.89 4.25 20.33
N MET A 69 -4.16 4.01 19.25
CA MET A 69 -2.74 4.35 19.15
C MET A 69 -2.50 5.86 19.25
N GLN A 70 -3.29 6.69 18.54
CA GLN A 70 -3.22 8.15 18.62
C GLN A 70 -3.46 8.67 20.05
N ARG A 71 -4.44 8.11 20.77
CA ARG A 71 -4.67 8.45 22.18
C ARG A 71 -3.46 8.13 23.06
N LYS A 72 -2.82 6.97 22.86
CA LYS A 72 -1.59 6.61 23.59
C LYS A 72 -0.44 7.58 23.28
N VAL A 73 -0.27 7.99 22.02
CA VAL A 73 0.72 8.99 21.62
C VAL A 73 0.45 10.35 22.27
N GLN A 74 -0.80 10.84 22.24
CA GLN A 74 -1.18 12.11 22.89
C GLN A 74 -0.98 12.06 24.41
N GLN A 75 -1.37 10.97 25.07
CA GLN A 75 -1.14 10.78 26.50
C GLN A 75 0.34 10.85 26.86
N PHE A 76 1.20 10.30 25.99
CA PHE A 76 2.65 10.35 26.17
C PHE A 76 3.20 11.77 25.97
N GLN A 77 2.78 12.48 24.92
CA GLN A 77 3.18 13.87 24.69
C GLN A 77 2.81 14.78 25.87
N ASN A 78 1.66 14.53 26.51
CA ASN A 78 1.19 15.29 27.66
C ASN A 78 1.85 14.87 28.99
N LYS A 79 2.58 13.74 29.05
CA LYS A 79 3.29 13.24 30.24
C LYS A 79 4.76 12.93 29.93
N PRO A 80 5.63 13.95 29.80
CA PRO A 80 7.01 13.82 29.33
C PRO A 80 7.98 13.04 30.27
N GLY A 81 7.50 12.48 31.39
CA GLY A 81 8.28 11.63 32.30
C GLY A 81 8.17 10.12 32.05
N GLY A 82 7.40 9.68 31.04
CA GLY A 82 7.16 8.25 30.78
C GLY A 82 8.32 7.50 30.10
N ASN A 83 8.37 6.18 30.30
CA ASN A 83 9.34 5.30 29.63
C ASN A 83 9.03 5.17 28.12
N VAL A 84 9.77 5.91 27.28
CA VAL A 84 9.64 5.92 25.80
C VAL A 84 9.64 4.52 25.21
N LYS A 85 10.55 3.65 25.66
CA LYS A 85 10.67 2.27 25.14
C LYS A 85 9.44 1.44 25.43
N GLN A 86 8.82 1.64 26.58
CA GLN A 86 7.60 0.93 26.96
C GLN A 86 6.42 1.36 26.09
N ILE A 87 6.28 2.66 25.83
CA ILE A 87 5.23 3.18 24.94
C ILE A 87 5.45 2.73 23.49
N GLN A 88 6.69 2.76 22.98
CA GLN A 88 7.01 2.21 21.65
C GLN A 88 6.61 0.75 21.53
N ARG A 89 7.02 -0.10 22.49
CA ARG A 89 6.62 -1.52 22.50
C ARG A 89 5.10 -1.68 22.53
N GLN A 90 4.40 -0.86 23.30
CA GLN A 90 2.94 -0.92 23.38
C GLN A 90 2.27 -0.50 22.05
N LEU A 91 2.81 0.51 21.37
CA LEU A 91 2.34 0.93 20.04
C LEU A 91 2.64 -0.15 18.99
N GLU A 92 3.82 -0.76 19.02
CA GLU A 92 4.17 -1.88 18.13
C GLU A 92 3.25 -3.09 18.36
N MET A 93 2.93 -3.41 19.62
CA MET A 93 1.98 -4.48 19.94
C MET A 93 0.57 -4.18 19.43
N ASP A 94 0.07 -2.95 19.64
CA ASP A 94 -1.24 -2.52 19.12
C ASP A 94 -1.28 -2.57 17.59
N GLN A 95 -0.21 -2.10 16.94
CA GLN A 95 -0.07 -2.12 15.49
C GLN A 95 -0.06 -3.56 14.96
N ARG A 96 0.68 -4.47 15.61
CA ARG A 96 0.73 -5.89 15.24
C ARG A 96 -0.64 -6.55 15.41
N ALA A 97 -1.35 -6.25 16.50
CA ALA A 97 -2.70 -6.75 16.74
C ALA A 97 -3.69 -6.25 15.67
N MET A 98 -3.61 -4.96 15.31
CA MET A 98 -4.41 -4.34 14.26
C MET A 98 -4.22 -5.06 12.91
N PHE A 99 -2.98 -5.35 12.50
CA PHE A 99 -2.73 -6.04 11.23
C PHE A 99 -3.20 -7.50 11.25
N LYS A 100 -3.08 -8.20 12.39
CA LYS A 100 -3.64 -9.56 12.54
C LYS A 100 -5.16 -9.55 12.45
N GLU A 101 -5.83 -8.62 13.10
CA GLU A 101 -7.29 -8.44 13.01
C GLU A 101 -7.70 -8.12 11.56
N GLY A 102 -6.97 -7.24 10.88
CA GLY A 102 -7.16 -6.94 9.46
C GLY A 102 -7.06 -8.19 8.57
N LEU A 103 -6.06 -9.06 8.80
CA LEU A 103 -5.91 -10.33 8.09
C LEU A 103 -7.10 -11.26 8.30
N GLU A 104 -7.60 -11.39 9.53
CA GLU A 104 -8.79 -12.21 9.82
C GLU A 104 -10.02 -11.69 9.07
N ILE A 105 -10.24 -10.38 9.03
CA ILE A 105 -11.36 -9.79 8.30
C ILE A 105 -11.24 -10.04 6.79
N THR A 106 -10.01 -10.11 6.23
CA THR A 106 -9.84 -10.48 4.81
C THR A 106 -10.37 -11.87 4.47
N LYS A 107 -10.49 -12.80 5.43
CA LYS A 107 -11.11 -14.11 5.19
C LYS A 107 -12.61 -13.99 4.90
N GLY A 108 -13.29 -13.03 5.54
CA GLY A 108 -14.69 -12.70 5.26
C GLY A 108 -14.91 -12.18 3.83
N LEU A 109 -13.85 -11.71 3.16
CA LEU A 109 -13.91 -11.25 1.77
C LEU A 109 -13.73 -12.38 0.73
N GLU A 110 -13.19 -13.54 1.11
CA GLU A 110 -12.92 -14.65 0.18
C GLU A 110 -14.17 -15.14 -0.59
N PRO A 111 -15.36 -15.27 0.02
CA PRO A 111 -16.57 -15.66 -0.72
C PRO A 111 -16.91 -14.73 -1.89
N PHE A 112 -16.44 -13.47 -1.86
CA PHE A 112 -16.68 -12.49 -2.92
C PHE A 112 -15.69 -12.61 -4.09
N ARG A 113 -14.57 -13.32 -3.92
CA ARG A 113 -13.52 -13.49 -4.93
C ARG A 113 -14.03 -14.10 -6.24
N LYS A 114 -14.96 -15.05 -6.15
CA LYS A 114 -15.55 -15.71 -7.33
C LYS A 114 -16.39 -14.76 -8.20
N TRP A 115 -16.92 -13.70 -7.61
CA TRP A 115 -17.78 -12.74 -8.30
C TRP A 115 -16.99 -11.75 -9.15
N SER A 116 -15.85 -11.24 -8.64
CA SER A 116 -15.00 -10.29 -9.37
C SER A 116 -13.51 -10.64 -9.27
N PRO A 117 -12.79 -10.74 -10.40
CA PRO A 117 -11.33 -10.87 -10.37
C PRO A 117 -10.65 -9.72 -9.62
N MET A 118 -11.22 -8.52 -9.71
CA MET A 118 -10.73 -7.33 -9.03
C MET A 118 -10.76 -7.50 -7.50
N MET A 119 -11.80 -8.14 -6.96
CA MET A 119 -11.91 -8.43 -5.53
C MET A 119 -10.78 -9.35 -5.06
N GLY A 120 -10.47 -10.41 -5.83
CA GLY A 120 -9.34 -11.28 -5.53
C GLY A 120 -8.01 -10.53 -5.44
N ARG A 121 -7.78 -9.60 -6.39
CA ARG A 121 -6.58 -8.74 -6.39
C ARG A 121 -6.55 -7.77 -5.20
N GLN A 122 -7.69 -7.20 -4.82
CA GLN A 122 -7.80 -6.33 -3.64
C GLN A 122 -7.46 -7.10 -2.36
N ILE A 123 -8.02 -8.31 -2.19
CA ILE A 123 -7.71 -9.19 -1.04
C ILE A 123 -6.21 -9.51 -1.00
N ALA A 124 -5.61 -9.89 -2.13
CA ALA A 124 -4.18 -10.15 -2.21
C ALA A 124 -3.34 -8.91 -1.84
N THR A 125 -3.78 -7.71 -2.22
CA THR A 125 -3.10 -6.46 -1.87
C THR A 125 -3.15 -6.17 -0.37
N MET A 126 -4.32 -6.33 0.24
CA MET A 126 -4.48 -6.16 1.70
C MET A 126 -3.61 -7.16 2.45
N ARG A 127 -3.65 -8.44 2.06
CA ARG A 127 -2.81 -9.47 2.67
C ARG A 127 -1.33 -9.21 2.49
N LEU A 128 -0.91 -8.75 1.31
CA LEU A 128 0.46 -8.35 1.06
C LEU A 128 0.87 -7.25 2.05
N GLN A 129 0.11 -6.15 2.12
CA GLN A 129 0.44 -5.03 3.00
C GLN A 129 0.45 -5.44 4.48
N PHE A 130 -0.53 -6.19 4.96
CA PHE A 130 -0.58 -6.63 6.36
C PHE A 130 0.55 -7.59 6.71
N ASN A 131 0.81 -8.63 5.90
CA ASN A 131 1.92 -9.54 6.16
C ASN A 131 3.27 -8.84 6.08
N TYR A 132 3.43 -7.89 5.15
CA TYR A 132 4.63 -7.06 5.06
C TYR A 132 4.87 -6.28 6.36
N GLN A 133 3.83 -5.60 6.86
CA GLN A 133 3.95 -4.86 8.11
C GLN A 133 4.15 -5.76 9.34
N LEU A 134 3.65 -7.00 9.29
CA LEU A 134 3.92 -8.02 10.30
C LEU A 134 5.31 -8.67 10.19
N LYS A 135 6.08 -8.35 9.13
CA LYS A 135 7.39 -8.93 8.79
C LYS A 135 7.33 -10.42 8.40
N GLU A 136 6.14 -10.91 8.01
CA GLU A 136 5.93 -12.28 7.54
C GLU A 136 6.32 -12.36 6.06
N PHE A 137 7.61 -12.15 5.77
CA PHE A 137 8.12 -11.91 4.42
C PHE A 137 8.03 -13.11 3.49
N GLU A 138 8.09 -14.34 4.01
CA GLU A 138 7.89 -15.56 3.24
C GLU A 138 6.48 -15.57 2.62
N THR A 139 5.45 -15.32 3.44
CA THR A 139 4.07 -15.18 2.99
C THR A 139 3.91 -14.04 1.97
N VAL A 140 4.62 -12.92 2.16
CA VAL A 140 4.62 -11.82 1.19
C VAL A 140 5.17 -12.29 -0.16
N ASP A 141 6.29 -12.99 -0.15
CA ASP A 141 6.95 -13.47 -1.36
C ASP A 141 6.10 -14.53 -2.07
N GLU A 142 5.40 -15.39 -1.34
CA GLU A 142 4.37 -16.29 -1.90
C GLU A 142 3.23 -15.53 -2.59
N ILE A 143 2.70 -14.47 -1.95
CA ILE A 143 1.65 -13.62 -2.52
C ILE A 143 2.15 -12.91 -3.80
N LEU A 144 3.41 -12.47 -3.81
CA LEU A 144 4.05 -11.86 -4.98
C LEU A 144 4.32 -12.88 -6.09
N ALA A 145 4.71 -14.10 -5.73
CA ALA A 145 4.98 -15.21 -6.63
C ALA A 145 3.70 -15.81 -7.24
N GLY A 146 2.54 -15.62 -6.60
CA GLY A 146 1.19 -15.88 -7.12
C GLY A 146 0.86 -15.02 -8.36
N CYS A 147 1.65 -15.18 -9.41
CA CYS A 147 1.70 -14.32 -10.58
C CYS A 147 0.58 -14.65 -11.56
N GLY A 148 -0.40 -13.76 -11.64
CA GLY A 148 -1.35 -13.68 -12.73
C GLY A 148 -2.18 -12.41 -12.63
N PHE A 149 -2.60 -11.85 -13.77
CA PHE A 149 -3.50 -10.68 -13.82
C PHE A 149 -4.77 -10.89 -12.98
N LEU A 150 -5.15 -12.14 -12.69
CA LEU A 150 -6.37 -12.48 -11.95
C LEU A 150 -6.15 -12.91 -10.48
N ARG A 151 -4.91 -13.13 -10.03
CA ARG A 151 -4.61 -13.69 -8.70
C ARG A 151 -3.61 -12.90 -7.86
N GLY A 152 -2.73 -12.13 -8.51
CA GLY A 152 -1.75 -11.31 -7.79
C GLY A 152 -2.31 -9.99 -7.25
N PRO A 153 -1.58 -9.32 -6.37
CA PRO A 153 -1.95 -8.01 -5.82
C PRO A 153 -2.14 -6.94 -6.92
N MET A 154 -3.01 -5.99 -6.61
CA MET A 154 -3.28 -4.77 -7.36
C MET A 154 -2.14 -3.79 -7.11
N MET A 155 -1.07 -3.93 -7.90
CA MET A 155 0.12 -3.08 -7.88
C MET A 155 -0.16 -1.67 -8.45
N MET A 156 -1.12 -0.97 -7.88
CA MET A 156 -1.56 0.37 -8.30
C MET A 156 -1.21 1.45 -7.28
N ASP A 157 -0.97 1.04 -6.04
CA ASP A 157 -0.60 1.93 -4.94
C ASP A 157 0.94 2.01 -4.84
N PRO A 158 1.54 3.22 -4.72
CA PRO A 158 2.99 3.38 -4.63
C PRO A 158 3.63 2.57 -3.49
N LEU A 159 2.96 2.43 -2.35
CA LEU A 159 3.49 1.68 -1.21
C LEU A 159 3.56 0.18 -1.51
N ALA A 160 2.49 -0.41 -2.06
CA ALA A 160 2.52 -1.82 -2.48
C ALA A 160 3.60 -2.11 -3.53
N VAL A 161 3.83 -1.17 -4.46
CA VAL A 161 4.92 -1.27 -5.44
C VAL A 161 6.30 -1.16 -4.76
N GLY A 162 6.46 -0.20 -3.85
CA GLY A 162 7.68 -0.03 -3.06
C GLY A 162 8.02 -1.27 -2.23
N MET A 163 7.02 -1.90 -1.60
CA MET A 163 7.17 -3.16 -0.87
C MET A 163 7.68 -4.27 -1.78
N ARG A 164 7.13 -4.42 -2.99
CA ARG A 164 7.60 -5.40 -3.97
C ARG A 164 9.05 -5.13 -4.37
N MET A 165 9.42 -3.87 -4.63
CA MET A 165 10.79 -3.51 -4.96
C MET A 165 11.75 -3.81 -3.80
N ALA A 166 11.34 -3.52 -2.56
CA ALA A 166 12.09 -3.84 -1.36
C ALA A 166 12.29 -5.35 -1.19
N ARG A 167 11.26 -6.18 -1.45
CA ARG A 167 11.38 -7.64 -1.45
C ARG A 167 12.32 -8.15 -2.54
N SER A 168 12.20 -7.64 -3.77
CA SER A 168 13.13 -7.96 -4.86
C SER A 168 14.58 -7.66 -4.46
N TYR A 169 14.85 -6.50 -3.85
CA TYR A 169 16.18 -6.18 -3.31
C TYR A 169 16.62 -7.17 -2.22
N ALA A 170 15.77 -7.45 -1.23
CA ALA A 170 16.08 -8.36 -0.12
C ALA A 170 16.38 -9.79 -0.60
N ASN A 171 15.76 -10.21 -1.70
CA ASN A 171 15.96 -11.52 -2.31
C ASN A 171 17.10 -11.54 -3.36
N GLY A 172 17.87 -10.46 -3.50
CA GLY A 172 18.98 -10.34 -4.46
C GLY A 172 18.56 -10.11 -5.92
N ASP A 173 17.26 -9.96 -6.20
CA ASP A 173 16.70 -9.74 -7.53
C ASP A 173 16.66 -8.23 -7.88
N ILE A 174 17.84 -7.63 -8.06
CA ILE A 174 17.98 -6.21 -8.39
C ILE A 174 17.35 -5.86 -9.74
N GLU A 175 17.49 -6.76 -10.72
CA GLU A 175 16.90 -6.57 -12.06
C GLU A 175 15.36 -6.64 -12.02
N GLY A 176 14.78 -7.50 -11.19
CA GLY A 176 13.35 -7.51 -10.92
C GLY A 176 12.86 -6.19 -10.31
N ALA A 177 13.60 -5.62 -9.36
CA ALA A 177 13.30 -4.30 -8.80
C ALA A 177 13.33 -3.20 -9.89
N LYS A 178 14.36 -3.19 -10.74
CA LYS A 178 14.48 -2.26 -11.89
C LYS A 178 13.32 -2.42 -12.88
N LYS A 179 12.91 -3.65 -13.18
CA LYS A 179 11.78 -3.94 -14.08
C LYS A 179 10.46 -3.44 -13.51
N VAL A 180 10.21 -3.67 -12.22
CA VAL A 180 9.02 -3.17 -11.51
C VAL A 180 9.01 -1.63 -11.53
N TYR A 181 10.13 -1.00 -11.18
CA TYR A 181 10.31 0.45 -11.23
C TYR A 181 9.95 1.03 -12.60
N LYS A 182 10.60 0.57 -13.67
CA LYS A 182 10.36 1.06 -15.04
C LYS A 182 8.93 0.86 -15.50
N ARG A 183 8.31 -0.28 -15.15
CA ARG A 183 6.92 -0.58 -15.53
C ARG A 183 5.93 0.32 -14.80
N GLN A 184 6.10 0.51 -13.49
CA GLN A 184 5.14 1.21 -12.65
C GLN A 184 5.26 2.73 -12.73
N LEU A 185 6.46 3.25 -12.99
CA LEU A 185 6.68 4.69 -13.18
C LEU A 185 5.90 5.26 -14.38
N LYS A 186 5.55 4.41 -15.37
CA LYS A 186 4.69 4.83 -16.49
C LYS A 186 3.30 5.28 -16.01
N TRP A 187 2.79 4.66 -14.95
CA TRP A 187 1.46 4.88 -14.37
C TRP A 187 1.50 5.81 -13.16
N LEU A 188 2.54 5.71 -12.33
CA LEU A 188 2.74 6.50 -11.12
C LEU A 188 3.65 7.70 -11.40
N ARG A 189 3.10 8.70 -12.12
CA ARG A 189 3.81 9.94 -12.46
C ARG A 189 3.62 11.02 -11.37
N GLY A 190 4.49 12.03 -11.39
CA GLY A 190 4.46 13.13 -10.43
C GLY A 190 4.72 12.67 -9.00
N GLU A 191 4.03 13.29 -8.05
CA GLU A 191 4.13 13.00 -6.61
C GLU A 191 3.91 11.52 -6.27
N ARG A 192 3.03 10.81 -7.01
CA ARG A 192 2.76 9.38 -6.78
C ARG A 192 3.98 8.50 -7.09
N GLY A 193 4.91 8.98 -7.91
CA GLY A 193 6.16 8.28 -8.23
C GLY A 193 7.26 8.50 -7.20
N THR A 194 7.09 9.44 -6.24
CA THR A 194 8.11 9.80 -5.26
C THR A 194 8.66 8.59 -4.52
N LEU A 195 7.80 7.73 -3.96
CA LEU A 195 8.27 6.56 -3.23
C LEU A 195 9.09 5.60 -4.10
N LEU A 196 8.73 5.44 -5.39
CA LEU A 196 9.46 4.58 -6.33
C LEU A 196 10.85 5.14 -6.64
N TYR A 197 10.96 6.45 -6.84
CA TYR A 197 12.26 7.11 -7.01
C TYR A 197 13.13 6.98 -5.75
N ALA A 198 12.52 7.13 -4.56
CA ALA A 198 13.21 6.96 -3.29
C ALA A 198 13.78 5.54 -3.12
N VAL A 199 12.97 4.51 -3.38
CA VAL A 199 13.42 3.11 -3.29
C VAL A 199 14.51 2.82 -4.32
N MET A 200 14.33 3.22 -5.58
CA MET A 200 15.30 2.90 -6.62
C MET A 200 16.64 3.59 -6.40
N SER A 201 16.64 4.88 -6.04
CA SER A 201 17.88 5.59 -5.71
C SER A 201 18.58 4.99 -4.48
N TRP A 202 17.82 4.57 -3.47
CA TRP A 202 18.38 3.88 -2.30
C TRP A 202 19.00 2.53 -2.66
N ILE A 203 18.34 1.71 -3.49
CA ILE A 203 18.87 0.43 -3.96
C ILE A 203 20.23 0.64 -4.63
N TYR A 204 20.34 1.60 -5.55
CA TYR A 204 21.59 1.91 -6.23
C TYR A 204 22.70 2.36 -5.26
N VAL A 205 22.38 3.17 -4.26
CA VAL A 205 23.37 3.55 -3.24
C VAL A 205 23.84 2.33 -2.44
N LYS A 206 22.93 1.40 -2.11
CA LYS A 206 23.27 0.18 -1.34
C LYS A 206 24.01 -0.86 -2.16
N THR A 207 23.81 -0.92 -3.48
CA THR A 207 24.57 -1.81 -4.37
C THR A 207 25.90 -1.23 -4.82
N GLY A 208 26.29 -0.03 -4.35
CA GLY A 208 27.56 0.59 -4.71
C GLY A 208 27.55 1.29 -6.07
N GLU A 209 26.37 1.66 -6.57
CA GLU A 209 26.17 2.37 -7.85
C GLU A 209 25.69 3.82 -7.63
N PRO A 210 26.46 4.70 -6.94
CA PRO A 210 26.01 6.06 -6.63
C PRO A 210 25.78 6.94 -7.87
N ASP A 211 26.44 6.65 -8.99
CA ASP A 211 26.22 7.34 -10.25
C ASP A 211 24.84 7.08 -10.85
N GLU A 212 24.37 5.84 -10.79
CA GLU A 212 23.01 5.49 -11.22
C GLU A 212 21.97 6.09 -10.27
N ALA A 213 22.25 6.08 -8.95
CA ALA A 213 21.41 6.78 -7.98
C ALA A 213 21.29 8.28 -8.32
N ARG A 214 22.41 8.95 -8.66
CA ARG A 214 22.42 10.35 -9.08
C ARG A 214 21.59 10.59 -10.35
N ARG A 215 21.67 9.70 -11.34
CA ARG A 215 20.85 9.78 -12.58
C ARG A 215 19.36 9.65 -12.27
N VAL A 216 18.98 8.74 -11.37
CA VAL A 216 17.59 8.58 -10.91
C VAL A 216 17.11 9.83 -10.19
N LEU A 217 17.91 10.37 -9.27
CA LEU A 217 17.55 11.56 -8.49
C LEU A 217 17.44 12.82 -9.34
N ALA A 218 18.28 12.96 -10.38
CA ALA A 218 18.19 14.06 -11.34
C ALA A 218 16.82 14.10 -12.03
N LYS A 219 16.28 12.93 -12.41
CA LYS A 219 14.91 12.83 -12.95
C LYS A 219 13.85 13.04 -11.86
N ALA A 220 14.11 12.54 -10.66
CA ALA A 220 13.16 12.59 -9.55
C ALA A 220 12.87 14.03 -9.10
N LYS A 221 13.89 14.88 -8.97
CA LYS A 221 13.71 16.29 -8.56
C LYS A 221 12.82 17.05 -9.55
N ASP A 222 13.00 16.84 -10.85
CA ASP A 222 12.23 17.52 -11.89
C ASP A 222 10.80 16.97 -11.97
N ALA A 223 10.64 15.66 -11.75
CA ALA A 223 9.34 14.99 -11.84
C ALA A 223 8.45 15.17 -10.61
N THR A 224 9.02 15.34 -9.42
CA THR A 224 8.24 15.36 -8.16
C THR A 224 8.35 16.65 -7.36
N GLY A 225 9.36 17.49 -7.61
CA GLY A 225 9.61 18.70 -6.83
C GLY A 225 10.05 18.47 -5.38
N SER A 226 10.40 17.24 -5.00
CA SER A 226 10.78 16.93 -3.61
C SER A 226 12.18 17.45 -3.26
N GLU A 227 12.26 18.29 -2.22
CA GLU A 227 13.52 18.78 -1.66
C GLU A 227 14.46 17.65 -1.17
N VAL A 228 13.89 16.52 -0.72
CA VAL A 228 14.67 15.35 -0.30
C VAL A 228 15.51 14.82 -1.45
N PHE A 229 14.96 14.82 -2.69
CA PHE A 229 15.72 14.40 -3.87
C PHE A 229 16.77 15.41 -4.28
N VAL A 230 16.48 16.71 -4.18
CA VAL A 230 17.47 17.78 -4.45
C VAL A 230 18.67 17.61 -3.53
N ARG A 231 18.43 17.52 -2.21
CA ARG A 231 19.47 17.32 -1.21
C ARG A 231 20.27 16.04 -1.41
N ASN A 232 19.59 14.91 -1.67
CA ASN A 232 20.27 13.64 -1.90
C ASN A 232 21.11 13.67 -3.19
N TRP A 233 20.62 14.33 -4.24
CA TRP A 233 21.37 14.50 -5.49
C TRP A 233 22.63 15.34 -5.28
N GLU A 234 22.55 16.43 -4.51
CA GLU A 234 23.70 17.25 -4.13
C GLU A 234 24.72 16.47 -3.30
N HIS A 235 24.26 15.67 -2.33
CA HIS A 235 25.16 14.81 -1.55
C HIS A 235 25.93 13.83 -2.44
N LEU A 236 25.23 13.14 -3.35
CA LEU A 236 25.89 12.20 -4.26
C LEU A 236 26.81 12.89 -5.27
N SER A 237 26.43 14.07 -5.78
CA SER A 237 27.26 14.84 -6.70
C SER A 237 28.56 15.36 -6.07
N ASN A 238 28.55 15.54 -4.74
CA ASN A 238 29.72 15.94 -3.95
C ASN A 238 30.47 14.75 -3.33
N ASN A 239 30.25 13.52 -3.81
CA ASN A 239 30.84 12.28 -3.28
C ASN A 239 30.55 12.02 -1.79
N ARG A 240 29.49 12.62 -1.23
CA ARG A 240 29.07 12.44 0.17
C ARG A 240 28.05 11.31 0.28
N VAL A 241 28.41 10.11 -0.16
CA VAL A 241 27.52 8.94 -0.17
C VAL A 241 26.96 8.63 1.24
N LYS A 242 27.76 8.83 2.28
CA LYS A 242 27.34 8.64 3.69
C LYS A 242 26.25 9.60 4.16
N SER A 243 26.05 10.73 3.47
CA SER A 243 25.03 11.72 3.79
C SER A 243 23.70 11.47 3.06
N PHE A 244 23.64 10.51 2.13
CA PHE A 244 22.40 10.13 1.47
C PHE A 244 21.39 9.59 2.49
N SER A 245 20.18 10.16 2.52
CA SER A 245 19.12 9.69 3.41
C SER A 245 17.73 10.01 2.88
N ASN A 246 16.88 8.99 2.89
CA ASN A 246 15.46 9.09 2.57
C ASN A 246 14.58 9.35 3.81
N ALA A 247 15.17 9.60 4.98
CA ALA A 247 14.46 9.88 6.22
C ALA A 247 13.44 11.03 6.12
N GLY A 248 13.67 11.98 5.20
CA GLY A 248 12.76 13.10 4.96
C GLY A 248 11.38 12.70 4.42
N PHE A 249 11.22 11.47 3.90
CA PHE A 249 9.92 10.94 3.49
C PHE A 249 9.09 10.36 4.65
N GLY A 250 9.65 10.33 5.87
CA GLY A 250 8.93 9.96 7.09
C GLY A 250 8.36 8.53 7.06
N ASP A 251 7.16 8.39 7.61
CA ASP A 251 6.54 7.08 7.88
C ASP A 251 6.34 6.23 6.63
N GLN A 252 6.06 6.84 5.47
CA GLN A 252 5.93 6.08 4.22
C GLN A 252 7.22 5.36 3.84
N TRP A 253 8.37 6.00 4.04
CA TRP A 253 9.67 5.37 3.82
C TRP A 253 9.97 4.27 4.84
N TYR A 254 9.73 4.54 6.13
CA TYR A 254 9.98 3.56 7.18
C TYR A 254 9.02 2.36 7.13
N SER A 255 7.83 2.53 6.57
CA SER A 255 6.88 1.44 6.35
C SER A 255 7.39 0.38 5.36
N LEU A 256 8.39 0.71 4.52
CA LEU A 256 9.08 -0.23 3.66
C LEU A 256 10.12 -1.06 4.40
N GLN A 257 10.45 -0.74 5.65
CA GLN A 257 11.39 -1.50 6.48
C GLN A 257 12.79 -1.69 5.85
N LEU A 258 13.15 -0.84 4.90
CA LEU A 258 14.51 -0.74 4.33
C LEU A 258 15.47 -0.07 5.32
N GLU A 259 14.93 0.79 6.18
CA GLU A 259 15.65 1.51 7.23
C GLU A 259 14.80 1.57 8.51
N THR A 260 15.46 1.71 9.66
CA THR A 260 14.81 1.87 10.95
C THR A 260 14.57 3.36 11.24
N PRO A 261 13.38 3.76 11.73
CA PRO A 261 13.14 5.14 12.11
C PRO A 261 14.07 5.58 13.26
N PRO A 262 14.51 6.86 13.28
CA PRO A 262 15.33 7.37 14.36
C PRO A 262 14.57 7.31 15.69
N GLN A 263 15.27 6.93 16.76
CA GLN A 263 14.67 6.89 18.09
C GLN A 263 14.28 8.31 18.53
N PRO A 264 13.02 8.54 18.98
CA PRO A 264 12.60 9.83 19.46
C PRO A 264 13.46 10.22 20.66
N LYS A 265 14.19 11.34 20.54
CA LYS A 265 15.02 11.87 21.62
C LYS A 265 14.08 12.30 22.74
N GLN A 266 14.31 11.79 23.96
CA GLN A 266 13.60 12.27 25.14
C GLN A 266 13.82 13.77 25.28
N GLN A 267 12.74 14.55 25.21
CA GLN A 267 12.79 15.96 25.54
C GLN A 267 13.01 16.04 27.05
N ARG A 268 14.26 16.31 27.46
CA ARG A 268 14.56 16.55 28.87
C ARG A 268 13.66 17.69 29.34
N MET A 269 12.79 17.42 30.31
CA MET A 269 12.15 18.48 31.09
C MET A 269 13.29 19.33 31.66
N ARG A 270 13.46 20.54 31.13
CA ARG A 270 14.36 21.52 31.72
C ARG A 270 13.72 21.84 33.05
N GLY A 271 14.25 21.25 34.12
CA GLY A 271 13.73 21.44 35.47
C GLY A 271 13.56 22.93 35.69
N ALA A 272 12.33 23.34 36.02
CA ALA A 272 12.12 24.64 36.60
C ALA A 272 12.92 24.65 37.90
N HIS A 273 14.15 25.12 37.85
CA HIS A 273 14.81 25.70 39.02
C HIS A 273 13.96 26.91 39.38
N GLY A 274 12.89 26.65 40.13
CA GLY A 274 12.35 27.60 41.07
C GLY A 274 13.48 27.94 42.02
N ARG A 275 14.23 28.99 41.67
CA ARG A 275 14.87 29.86 42.65
C ARG A 275 13.79 30.13 43.69
N ASN A 276 13.90 29.55 44.88
CA ASN A 276 13.34 30.19 46.07
C ASN A 276 14.14 31.47 46.25
N PRO A 277 13.57 32.68 46.06
CA PRO A 277 14.22 33.88 46.51
C PRO A 277 13.71 34.17 47.93
N ARG A 278 14.64 34.23 48.88
CA ARG A 278 14.52 34.86 50.22
C ARG A 278 13.85 33.94 51.26
N GLY A 279 14.39 33.72 52.45
CA GLY A 279 15.29 34.57 53.23
C GLY A 279 14.47 35.60 53.99
N PHE A 280 13.87 35.17 55.10
CA PHE A 280 13.70 35.80 56.42
C PHE A 280 12.67 34.97 57.20
#